data_AF-A0A920DLL6-F1
#
_entry.id   AF-A0A920DLL6-F1
#
_cell.length_a   1.000
_cell.length_b   1.000
_cell.length_c   1.000
_cell.angle_alpha   90.00
_cell.angle_beta   90.00
_cell.angle_gamma   90.00
#
_symmetry.space_group_name_H-M   'P 1'
#
loop_
_entity.id
_entity.type
_entity.pdbx_description
1 polymer ?
#
loop_
_entity_poly.entity_id
_entity_poly.type
_entity_poly.pdbx_seq_one_letter_code
_entity_poly.pdbx_strand_id
1 'polypeptide(L)'
;MAAKEYIYWLCCSFRSSVFDKIFWAGRIFFYSSEPLLALKAVENNIKNSKKTDIIGRHRESPTARENKLFYFYATRNILWLIWRHYPLSSAVLKLFFNIFHAFRSLKHFFFSSFIFGLLTGFFFCEKKDLKKRFVIKSFQEARIFPVIGLVWVFCIINLSIFLRGVR
;
A
#
# COMPACT_ATOMS: atom_id res chain seq x y z
N MET A 1 7.95 6.20 32.09
CA MET A 1 8.74 7.17 31.29
C MET A 1 9.26 6.46 30.04
N ALA A 2 8.45 6.30 28.97
CA ALA A 2 8.82 5.45 27.81
C ALA A 2 8.24 5.93 26.45
N ALA A 3 7.62 7.10 26.40
CA ALA A 3 6.89 7.58 25.21
C ALA A 3 7.74 8.38 24.21
N LYS A 4 9.05 8.57 24.46
CA LYS A 4 9.92 9.40 23.61
C LYS A 4 10.63 8.66 22.48
N GLU A 5 10.54 7.33 22.41
CA GLU A 5 11.38 6.54 21.48
C GLU A 5 10.62 5.89 20.32
N TYR A 6 9.29 6.01 20.27
CA TYR A 6 8.48 5.31 19.28
C TYR A 6 7.62 6.24 18.43
N ILE A 7 7.68 6.05 17.12
CA ILE A 7 6.77 6.70 16.15
C ILE A 7 5.62 5.73 15.86
N TYR A 8 4.39 6.21 16.03
CA TYR A 8 3.18 5.43 15.81
C TYR A 8 2.63 5.67 14.42
N TRP A 9 2.21 4.58 13.77
CA TRP A 9 1.61 4.64 12.45
C TRP A 9 0.48 3.63 12.32
N LEU A 10 -0.75 4.15 12.38
CA LEU A 10 -2.06 3.48 12.48
C LEU A 10 -2.19 2.37 13.55
N CYS A 11 -1.34 1.35 13.54
CA CYS A 11 -1.21 0.27 14.54
C CYS A 11 0.24 -0.30 14.64
N CYS A 12 1.23 0.42 14.12
CA CYS A 12 2.65 0.02 14.15
C CYS A 12 3.43 0.93 15.09
N SER A 13 4.45 0.40 15.74
CA SER A 13 5.45 1.19 16.48
C SER A 13 6.84 0.91 15.94
N PHE A 14 7.64 1.96 15.80
CA PHE A 14 9.03 1.89 15.33
C PHE A 14 9.93 2.56 16.34
N ARG A 15 11.08 1.97 16.66
CA ARG A 15 12.16 2.72 17.34
C ARG A 15 12.55 3.91 16.49
N SER A 16 12.77 5.08 17.09
CA SER A 16 13.15 6.30 16.36
C SER A 16 14.35 6.06 15.45
N SER A 17 15.41 5.43 15.96
CA SER A 17 16.61 5.12 15.18
C SER A 17 16.35 4.21 13.97
N VAL A 18 15.37 3.32 14.06
CA VAL A 18 14.95 2.48 12.93
C VAL A 18 14.15 3.32 11.93
N PHE A 19 13.24 4.15 12.43
CA PHE A 19 12.45 5.05 11.60
C PHE A 19 13.35 6.00 10.83
N ASP A 20 14.32 6.65 11.46
CA ASP A 20 15.26 7.58 10.80
C ASP A 20 16.07 6.90 9.69
N LYS A 21 16.37 5.60 9.86
CA LYS A 21 17.09 4.80 8.85
C LYS A 21 16.23 4.47 7.63
N ILE A 22 14.94 4.15 7.82
CA ILE A 22 14.06 3.67 6.74
C ILE A 22 13.16 4.76 6.16
N PHE A 23 12.81 5.76 6.97
CA PHE A 23 11.93 6.85 6.60
C PHE A 23 12.65 7.73 5.60
N TRP A 24 11.99 7.96 4.47
CA TRP A 24 12.54 8.77 3.40
C TRP A 24 11.62 9.96 3.21
N ALA A 25 12.12 11.13 3.62
CA ALA A 25 11.42 12.41 3.47
C ALA A 25 11.32 12.89 2.00
N GLY A 26 11.90 12.16 1.04
CA GLY A 26 12.06 12.65 -0.33
C GLY A 26 10.83 12.53 -1.24
N ARG A 27 9.92 11.57 -1.01
CA ARG A 27 8.70 11.43 -1.81
C ARG A 27 7.48 11.20 -0.94
N ILE A 28 6.49 12.06 -1.14
CA ILE A 28 5.17 11.93 -0.53
C ILE A 28 4.51 10.65 -1.07
N PHE A 29 4.41 9.63 -0.21
CA PHE A 29 3.82 8.31 -0.52
C PHE A 29 2.40 8.16 0.03
N PHE A 30 1.57 9.21 -0.09
CA PHE A 30 0.19 9.16 0.38
C PHE A 30 -0.54 7.91 -0.12
N TYR A 31 -1.35 7.32 0.76
CA TYR A 31 -2.15 6.12 0.49
C TYR A 31 -1.36 4.83 0.18
N SER A 32 -0.04 4.82 0.34
CA SER A 32 0.81 3.62 0.18
C SER A 32 2.08 3.67 1.03
N SER A 33 2.05 4.50 2.06
CA SER A 33 3.19 4.76 2.91
C SER A 33 3.43 3.58 3.88
N GLU A 34 2.39 2.82 4.25
CA GLU A 34 2.48 1.62 5.12
C GLU A 34 3.24 0.49 4.44
N PRO A 35 2.81 0.03 3.25
CA PRO A 35 3.54 -1.01 2.54
C PRO A 35 4.95 -0.56 2.18
N LEU A 36 5.20 0.73 1.90
CA LEU A 36 6.55 1.23 1.64
C LEU A 36 7.46 1.04 2.86
N LEU A 37 7.02 1.44 4.06
CA LEU A 37 7.81 1.29 5.29
C LEU A 37 8.07 -0.18 5.60
N ALA A 38 7.07 -1.05 5.45
CA ALA A 38 7.22 -2.48 5.64
C ALA A 38 8.27 -3.08 4.68
N LEU A 39 8.21 -2.71 3.40
CA LEU A 39 9.16 -3.16 2.38
C LEU A 39 10.59 -2.69 2.66
N LYS A 40 10.76 -1.45 3.11
CA LYS A 40 12.07 -0.94 3.50
C LYS A 40 12.63 -1.59 4.76
N ALA A 41 11.77 -1.94 5.71
CA ALA A 41 12.19 -2.71 6.88
C ALA A 41 12.77 -4.06 6.43
N VAL A 42 12.11 -4.75 5.49
CA VAL A 42 12.61 -6.00 4.89
C VAL A 42 13.93 -5.77 4.14
N GLU A 43 14.01 -4.75 3.29
CA GLU A 43 15.23 -4.38 2.54
C GLU A 43 16.44 -4.13 3.46
N ASN A 44 16.20 -3.65 4.69
CA ASN A 44 17.23 -3.36 5.69
C ASN A 44 17.43 -4.49 6.72
N ASN A 45 16.87 -5.69 6.48
CA ASN A 45 16.91 -6.83 7.41
C ASN A 45 16.39 -6.51 8.82
N ILE A 46 15.45 -5.57 8.93
CA ILE A 46 14.79 -5.23 10.19
C ILE A 46 13.70 -6.27 10.45
N LYS A 47 13.78 -6.92 11.62
CA LYS A 47 12.78 -7.91 12.03
C LYS A 47 11.47 -7.21 12.41
N ASN A 48 10.39 -7.63 11.75
CA ASN A 48 9.04 -7.25 12.13
C ASN A 48 8.47 -8.31 13.09
N SER A 49 7.86 -7.89 14.19
CA SER A 49 7.16 -8.79 15.11
C SER A 49 5.70 -8.36 15.22
N LYS A 50 4.79 -9.30 14.97
CA LYS A 50 3.36 -9.08 15.17
C LYS A 50 3.01 -9.38 16.62
N LYS A 51 2.24 -8.49 17.24
CA LYS A 51 1.70 -8.62 18.60
C LYS A 51 0.19 -8.67 18.51
N THR A 52 -0.40 -9.83 18.76
CA THR A 52 -1.86 -10.07 18.68
C THR A 52 -2.60 -9.68 19.95
N ASP A 53 -1.85 -9.56 21.04
CA ASP A 53 -2.25 -9.05 22.35
C ASP A 53 -2.46 -7.52 22.35
N ILE A 54 -1.89 -6.80 21.39
CA ILE A 54 -2.07 -5.36 21.24
C ILE A 54 -3.20 -5.10 20.23
N ILE A 55 -4.29 -4.49 20.70
CA ILE A 55 -5.47 -4.19 19.87
C ILE A 55 -5.55 -2.69 19.63
N GLY A 56 -5.31 -2.27 18.39
CA GLY A 56 -5.61 -0.92 17.93
C GLY A 56 -6.99 -0.84 17.30
N ARG A 57 -7.80 0.15 17.70
CA ARG A 57 -9.09 0.45 17.06
C ARG A 57 -8.90 1.61 16.09
N HIS A 58 -9.18 1.38 14.82
CA HIS A 58 -9.12 2.41 13.79
C HIS A 58 -10.52 2.64 13.20
N ARG A 59 -10.98 3.89 13.22
CA ARG A 59 -12.23 4.27 12.55
C ARG A 59 -11.93 4.50 11.08
N GLU A 60 -12.45 3.64 10.20
CA GLU A 60 -12.38 3.91 8.77
C GLU A 60 -13.33 5.06 8.42
N SER A 61 -12.80 6.07 7.72
CA SER A 61 -13.66 7.10 7.12
C SER A 61 -14.21 6.57 5.80
N PRO A 62 -15.55 6.46 5.66
CA PRO A 62 -16.16 5.95 4.44
C PRO A 62 -15.95 6.89 3.24
N THR A 63 -15.84 8.21 3.49
CA THR A 63 -15.83 9.24 2.45
C THR A 63 -14.45 9.83 2.15
N ALA A 64 -13.48 9.73 3.06
CA ALA A 64 -12.16 10.37 2.89
C ALA A 64 -11.34 9.85 1.68
N ARG A 65 -11.76 8.73 1.07
CA ARG A 65 -11.07 8.09 -0.07
C ARG A 65 -11.76 8.37 -1.42
N GLU A 66 -12.75 9.26 -1.46
CA GLU A 66 -13.49 9.62 -2.67
C GLU A 66 -13.01 10.95 -3.25
N ASN A 67 -11.72 11.04 -3.60
CA ASN A 67 -11.16 12.27 -4.18
C ASN A 67 -10.12 11.97 -5.27
N LYS A 68 -9.91 12.94 -6.16
CA LYS A 68 -8.96 12.85 -7.29
C LYS A 68 -7.54 12.45 -6.86
N LEU A 69 -7.06 13.02 -5.76
CA LEU A 69 -5.71 12.78 -5.24
C LEU A 69 -5.52 11.33 -4.79
N PHE A 70 -6.55 10.72 -4.20
CA PHE A 70 -6.54 9.31 -3.81
C PHE A 70 -6.31 8.42 -5.04
N TYR A 71 -7.12 8.58 -6.09
CA TYR A 71 -7.01 7.77 -7.30
C TYR A 71 -5.69 7.97 -8.01
N PHE A 72 -5.16 9.19 -8.03
CA PHE A 72 -3.84 9.47 -8.59
C PHE A 72 -2.71 8.84 -7.75
N TYR A 73 -2.58 9.24 -6.48
CA TYR A 73 -1.44 8.84 -5.64
C TYR A 73 -1.46 7.35 -5.31
N ALA A 74 -2.62 6.76 -5.01
CA ALA A 74 -2.70 5.33 -4.72
C ALA A 74 -2.27 4.50 -5.94
N THR A 75 -2.73 4.88 -7.14
CA THR A 75 -2.39 4.18 -8.39
C THR A 75 -0.92 4.35 -8.76
N ARG A 76 -0.40 5.57 -8.72
CA ARG A 76 1.03 5.84 -8.98
C ARG A 76 1.92 5.06 -8.01
N ASN A 77 1.60 5.12 -6.71
CA ASN A 77 2.45 4.55 -5.67
C ASN A 77 2.43 3.03 -5.66
N ILE A 78 1.27 2.39 -5.92
CA ILE A 78 1.20 0.94 -5.97
C ILE A 78 1.99 0.38 -7.16
N LEU A 79 1.95 1.04 -8.32
CA LEU A 79 2.75 0.65 -9.48
C LEU A 79 4.25 0.74 -9.18
N TRP A 80 4.69 1.82 -8.54
CA TRP A 80 6.07 1.97 -8.13
C TRP A 80 6.51 0.86 -7.16
N LEU A 81 5.66 0.52 -6.17
CA LEU A 81 5.95 -0.55 -5.20
C LEU A 81 6.04 -1.92 -5.87
N ILE A 82 5.10 -2.24 -6.76
CA ILE A 82 5.09 -3.48 -7.54
C ILE A 82 6.40 -3.58 -8.31
N TRP A 83 6.75 -2.53 -9.04
CA TRP A 83 7.91 -2.54 -9.90
C TRP A 83 9.22 -2.69 -9.11
N ARG A 84 9.36 -1.96 -8.00
CA ARG A 84 10.58 -1.96 -7.18
C ARG A 84 10.76 -3.22 -6.34
N HIS A 85 9.66 -3.80 -5.85
CA HIS A 85 9.75 -4.81 -4.79
C HIS A 85 9.15 -6.16 -5.11
N TYR A 86 8.24 -6.28 -6.07
CA TYR A 86 7.48 -7.52 -6.24
C TYR A 86 8.14 -8.44 -7.27
N PRO A 87 8.10 -9.77 -7.04
CA PRO A 87 8.39 -10.74 -8.09
C PRO A 87 7.31 -10.65 -9.17
N LEU A 88 7.69 -10.93 -10.42
CA LEU A 88 6.84 -10.69 -11.59
C LEU A 88 5.50 -11.45 -11.51
N SER A 89 5.51 -12.68 -10.98
CA SER A 89 4.29 -13.47 -10.76
C SER A 89 3.29 -12.79 -9.82
N SER A 90 3.79 -12.17 -8.74
CA SER A 90 2.95 -11.41 -7.78
C SER A 90 2.54 -10.04 -8.31
N ALA A 91 3.37 -9.44 -9.18
CA ALA A 91 3.08 -8.16 -9.82
C ALA A 91 1.81 -8.24 -10.68
N VAL A 92 1.68 -9.31 -11.48
CA VAL A 92 0.49 -9.54 -12.34
C VAL A 92 -0.78 -9.61 -11.49
N LEU A 93 -0.78 -10.38 -10.40
CA LEU A 93 -1.92 -10.47 -9.49
C LEU A 93 -2.31 -9.10 -8.91
N LYS A 94 -1.32 -8.25 -8.59
CA LYS A 94 -1.60 -6.89 -8.08
C LYS A 94 -2.08 -5.92 -9.15
N LEU A 95 -1.64 -6.08 -10.40
CA LEU A 95 -2.19 -5.33 -11.52
C LEU A 95 -3.68 -5.67 -11.75
N PHE A 96 -4.11 -6.92 -11.54
CA PHE A 96 -5.54 -7.26 -11.56
C PHE A 96 -6.36 -6.47 -10.53
N PHE A 97 -5.81 -6.19 -9.33
CA PHE A 97 -6.52 -5.35 -8.36
C PHE A 97 -6.68 -3.89 -8.79
N ASN A 98 -5.84 -3.39 -9.71
CA ASN A 98 -6.03 -2.06 -10.29
C ASN A 98 -7.26 -1.97 -11.20
N ILE A 99 -7.78 -3.09 -11.70
CA ILE A 99 -9.04 -3.12 -12.47
C ILE A 99 -10.21 -2.68 -11.58
N PHE A 100 -10.29 -3.20 -10.35
CA PHE A 100 -11.29 -2.74 -9.38
C PHE A 100 -11.13 -1.25 -9.04
N HIS A 101 -9.87 -0.78 -8.94
CA HIS A 101 -9.58 0.63 -8.71
C HIS A 101 -10.04 1.51 -9.89
N ALA A 102 -9.88 1.02 -11.13
CA ALA A 102 -10.37 1.66 -12.34
C ALA A 102 -11.89 1.80 -12.32
N PHE A 103 -12.62 0.71 -12.05
CA PHE A 103 -14.09 0.75 -11.94
C PHE A 103 -14.58 1.71 -10.85
N ARG A 104 -13.93 1.74 -9.68
CA ARG A 104 -14.26 2.72 -8.63
C ARG A 104 -13.99 4.15 -9.07
N SER A 105 -12.91 4.40 -9.80
CA SER A 105 -12.60 5.73 -10.30
C SER A 105 -13.60 6.22 -11.35
N LEU A 106 -14.15 5.31 -12.16
CA LEU A 106 -15.25 5.59 -13.08
C LEU A 106 -16.51 5.99 -12.29
N LYS A 107 -16.90 5.18 -11.30
CA LYS A 107 -18.07 5.46 -10.44
C LYS A 107 -18.00 6.83 -9.77
N HIS A 108 -16.80 7.27 -9.36
CA HIS A 108 -16.61 8.55 -8.67
C HIS A 108 -16.21 9.70 -9.61
N PHE A 109 -16.30 9.53 -10.93
CA PHE A 109 -15.96 10.54 -11.94
C PHE A 109 -14.51 11.06 -11.87
N PHE A 110 -13.59 10.23 -11.37
CA PHE A 110 -12.15 10.55 -11.23
C PHE A 110 -11.25 9.66 -12.10
N PHE A 111 -11.81 9.08 -13.17
CA PHE A 111 -11.08 8.19 -14.07
C PHE A 111 -9.85 8.85 -14.72
N SER A 112 -9.91 10.14 -15.05
CA SER A 112 -8.76 10.88 -15.58
C SER A 112 -7.58 10.91 -14.58
N SER A 113 -7.87 11.01 -13.29
CA SER A 113 -6.85 10.98 -12.23
C SER A 113 -6.23 9.58 -12.07
N PHE A 114 -7.04 8.54 -12.26
CA PHE A 114 -6.56 7.15 -12.31
C PHE A 114 -5.62 6.93 -13.51
N ILE A 115 -6.02 7.33 -14.72
CA ILE A 115 -5.18 7.22 -15.92
C ILE A 115 -3.88 8.02 -15.76
N PHE A 116 -3.96 9.25 -15.25
CA PHE A 116 -2.76 10.04 -15.00
C PHE A 116 -1.83 9.39 -13.96
N GLY A 117 -2.41 8.74 -12.94
CA GLY A 117 -1.68 7.95 -11.94
C GLY A 117 -1.01 6.72 -12.55
N LEU A 118 -1.69 6.02 -13.47
CA LEU A 118 -1.10 4.90 -14.23
C LEU A 118 0.09 5.36 -15.06
N LEU A 119 -0.10 6.37 -15.92
CA LEU A 119 0.94 6.89 -16.79
C LEU A 119 2.13 7.38 -15.96
N THR A 120 1.89 8.14 -14.90
CA THR A 120 2.95 8.59 -13.99
C THR A 120 3.61 7.41 -13.29
N GLY A 121 2.88 6.40 -12.82
CA GLY A 121 3.47 5.22 -12.19
C GLY A 121 4.39 4.43 -13.13
N PHE A 122 4.01 4.30 -14.40
CA PHE A 122 4.80 3.62 -15.43
C PHE A 122 6.00 4.44 -15.91
N PHE A 123 5.81 5.71 -16.25
CA PHE A 123 6.86 6.56 -16.84
C PHE A 123 7.77 7.21 -15.79
N PHE A 124 7.27 7.45 -14.57
CA PHE A 124 8.01 8.12 -13.50
C PHE A 124 8.73 7.14 -12.56
N CYS A 125 8.85 5.86 -12.97
CA CYS A 125 9.88 4.98 -12.42
C CYS A 125 11.25 5.49 -12.87
N GLU A 126 11.84 6.41 -12.10
CA GLU A 126 13.15 6.97 -12.39
C GLU A 126 14.16 5.84 -12.65
N LYS A 127 15.03 6.01 -13.65
CA LYS A 127 16.12 5.05 -13.95
C LYS A 127 17.00 4.75 -12.72
N LYS A 128 17.07 5.67 -11.76
CA LYS A 128 17.76 5.50 -10.47
C LYS A 128 17.05 4.51 -9.53
N ASP A 129 15.73 4.43 -9.59
CA ASP A 129 14.93 3.46 -8.83
C ASP A 129 15.03 2.06 -9.47
N LEU A 130 15.14 1.98 -10.80
CA LEU A 130 15.32 0.71 -11.53
C LEU A 130 16.60 -0.03 -11.10
N LYS A 131 17.69 0.69 -10.88
CA LYS A 131 18.97 0.13 -10.43
C LYS A 131 18.97 -0.34 -8.97
N LYS A 132 17.94 0.02 -8.19
CA LYS A 132 17.79 -0.26 -6.75
C LYS A 132 16.66 -1.25 -6.46
N ARG A 133 16.30 -2.08 -7.45
CA ARG A 133 15.23 -3.06 -7.29
C ARG A 133 15.62 -4.09 -6.24
N PHE A 134 14.83 -4.18 -5.17
CA PHE A 134 15.00 -5.18 -4.11
C PHE A 134 13.76 -6.08 -4.13
N VAL A 135 13.88 -7.23 -4.77
CA VAL A 135 12.76 -8.16 -4.98
C VAL A 135 12.60 -9.05 -3.76
N ILE A 136 11.45 -8.96 -3.08
CA ILE A 136 11.09 -9.87 -1.99
C ILE A 136 10.82 -11.27 -2.54
N LYS A 137 11.12 -12.31 -1.75
CA LYS A 137 10.92 -13.70 -2.21
C LYS A 137 9.43 -14.03 -2.33
N SER A 138 8.63 -13.49 -1.42
CA SER A 138 7.19 -13.62 -1.45
C SER A 138 6.50 -12.34 -1.02
N PHE A 139 5.33 -12.07 -1.58
CA PHE A 139 4.49 -10.94 -1.16
C PHE A 139 4.14 -10.96 0.34
N GLN A 140 4.22 -12.12 0.99
CA GLN A 140 3.91 -12.30 2.40
C GLN A 140 4.98 -11.67 3.31
N GLU A 141 6.23 -11.53 2.85
CA GLU A 141 7.33 -10.95 3.63
C GLU A 141 7.09 -9.47 3.98
N ALA A 142 6.35 -8.76 3.12
CA ALA A 142 6.04 -7.34 3.29
C ALA A 142 4.70 -7.10 4.01
N ARG A 143 3.92 -8.15 4.27
CA ARG A 143 2.61 -8.01 4.91
C ARG A 143 2.76 -8.08 6.43
N ILE A 144 2.26 -7.04 7.09
CA ILE A 144 2.02 -7.03 8.54
C ILE A 144 0.71 -7.82 8.88
N PHE A 145 -0.10 -8.18 7.87
CA PHE A 145 -1.38 -8.87 8.01
C PHE A 145 -1.36 -10.33 7.51
N PRO A 146 -2.17 -11.23 8.10
CA PRO A 146 -2.04 -12.67 7.88
C PRO A 146 -2.41 -13.14 6.45
N VAL A 147 -1.93 -14.35 6.17
CA VAL A 147 -1.89 -15.06 4.88
C VAL A 147 -3.28 -15.51 4.38
N ILE A 148 -3.46 -15.39 3.05
CA ILE A 148 -4.40 -16.04 2.10
C ILE A 148 -5.91 -16.16 2.44
N GLY A 149 -6.33 -16.48 3.67
CA GLY A 149 -7.75 -16.70 4.00
C GLY A 149 -8.64 -15.44 3.89
N LEU A 150 -8.05 -14.25 4.08
CA LEU A 150 -8.80 -12.98 4.09
C LEU A 150 -8.99 -12.34 2.70
N VAL A 151 -8.25 -12.78 1.69
CA VAL A 151 -8.39 -12.22 0.32
C VAL A 151 -9.74 -12.61 -0.29
N TRP A 152 -10.17 -13.86 -0.05
CA TRP A 152 -11.49 -14.34 -0.46
C TRP A 152 -12.63 -13.59 0.22
N VAL A 153 -12.50 -13.36 1.54
CA VAL A 153 -13.49 -12.61 2.31
C VAL A 153 -13.59 -11.16 1.84
N PHE A 154 -12.47 -10.49 1.57
CA PHE A 154 -12.49 -9.12 1.03
C PHE A 154 -13.07 -9.03 -0.39
N CYS A 155 -12.80 -10.01 -1.26
CA CYS A 155 -13.42 -10.04 -2.59
C CYS A 155 -14.94 -10.26 -2.51
N ILE A 156 -15.41 -11.16 -1.63
CA ILE A 156 -16.85 -11.45 -1.44
C ILE A 156 -17.56 -10.25 -0.79
N ILE A 157 -16.94 -9.60 0.20
CA ILE A 157 -17.50 -8.41 0.85
C ILE A 157 -17.55 -7.22 -0.12
N ASN A 158 -16.51 -6.99 -0.92
CA ASN A 158 -16.54 -5.89 -1.90
C ASN A 158 -17.51 -6.17 -3.06
N LEU A 159 -17.67 -7.43 -3.48
CA LEU A 159 -18.64 -7.81 -4.51
C LEU A 159 -20.08 -7.67 -4.00
N SER A 160 -20.35 -8.05 -2.75
CA SER A 160 -21.68 -7.90 -2.14
C SER A 160 -22.05 -6.44 -1.85
N ILE A 161 -21.09 -5.59 -1.47
CA ILE A 161 -21.29 -4.14 -1.38
C ILE A 161 -21.51 -3.52 -2.76
N PHE A 162 -20.77 -3.98 -3.78
CA PHE A 162 -20.95 -3.54 -5.18
C PHE A 162 -22.35 -3.87 -5.70
N LEU A 163 -22.84 -5.10 -5.49
CA LEU A 163 -24.18 -5.53 -5.92
C LEU A 163 -25.33 -4.83 -5.17
N ARG A 164 -25.09 -4.36 -3.93
CA ARG A 164 -26.08 -3.60 -3.16
C ARG A 164 -26.16 -2.11 -3.53
N GLY A 165 -25.16 -1.56 -4.22
CA GLY A 165 -25.12 -0.18 -4.67
C GLY A 165 -25.57 0.06 -6.13
N VAL A 166 -26.18 -0.95 -6.77
CA VAL A 166 -26.72 -0.93 -8.14
C VAL A 166 -28.27 -1.07 -8.13
N ARG A 167 -28.92 -0.70 -7.02
CA ARG A 167 -30.37 -0.49 -6.96
C ARG A 167 -30.68 0.98 -6.85
#